data_AF-A0A7X6ARB8-F1
#
_entry.id   AF-A0A7X6ARB8-F1
#
_cell.length_a   1.000
_cell.length_b   1.000
_cell.length_c   1.000
_cell.angle_alpha   90.00
_cell.angle_beta   90.00
_cell.angle_gamma   90.00
#
_symmetry.space_group_name_H-M   'P 1'
#
loop_
_entity.id
_entity.type
_entity.pdbx_description
1 polymer ?
#
loop_
_entity_poly.entity_id
_entity_poly.type
_entity_poly.pdbx_seq_one_letter_code
_entity_poly.pdbx_strand_id
1 'polypeptide(L)'
;MLRRTITLRAGVDLRSSLAVLQGGRRDPVARLEAGDAWLAMRTPDGAATLHLSGGGTRVEAEAWGPGAEWALNRAPATVGAEDDPYEVDHPVVGPLARRHHGLRTIRTG
;
A
#
# COMPACT_ATOMS: atom_id res chain seq x y z
N MET A 1 -9.49 -8.00 15.82
CA MET A 1 -8.46 -7.15 15.21
C MET A 1 -7.19 -7.95 15.13
N LEU A 2 -6.58 -8.02 13.96
CA LEU A 2 -5.29 -8.68 13.71
C LEU A 2 -4.27 -7.61 13.29
N ARG A 3 -2.98 -7.87 13.52
CA ARG A 3 -1.89 -6.95 13.14
C ARG A 3 -0.68 -7.68 12.61
N ARG A 4 0.07 -7.04 11.71
CA ARG A 4 1.32 -7.55 11.16
C ARG A 4 2.23 -6.39 10.77
N THR A 5 3.52 -6.51 11.07
CA THR A 5 4.55 -5.63 10.53
C THR A 5 5.04 -6.16 9.19
N ILE A 6 5.15 -5.27 8.21
CA ILE A 6 5.69 -5.56 6.88
C ILE A 6 7.03 -4.84 6.76
N THR A 7 8.07 -5.61 6.46
CA THR A 7 9.40 -5.07 6.14
C THR A 7 9.60 -5.11 4.63
N LEU A 8 9.90 -3.95 4.05
CA LEU A 8 10.16 -3.82 2.61
C LEU A 8 11.66 -3.76 2.34
N ARG A 9 12.09 -4.35 1.23
CA ARG A 9 13.49 -4.31 0.79
C ARG A 9 13.93 -2.89 0.42
N ALA A 10 12.99 -2.08 -0.05
CA ALA A 10 13.21 -0.69 -0.37
C ALA A 10 12.00 0.15 0.06
N GLY A 11 12.22 1.45 0.24
CA GLY A 11 11.23 2.32 0.86
C GLY A 11 9.92 2.46 0.07
N VAL A 12 8.78 2.57 0.74
CA VAL A 12 7.48 2.90 0.15
C VAL A 12 6.93 4.23 0.68
N ASP A 13 6.34 5.01 -0.23
CA ASP A 13 5.42 6.10 0.08
C ASP A 13 3.99 5.59 -0.13
N LEU A 14 3.26 5.36 0.98
CA LEU A 14 1.93 4.74 0.95
C LEU A 14 0.94 5.58 0.15
N ARG A 15 0.96 6.90 0.31
CA ARG A 15 0.01 7.81 -0.35
C ARG A 15 0.18 7.74 -1.87
N SER A 16 1.42 7.83 -2.35
CA SER A 16 1.73 7.85 -3.78
C SER A 16 1.45 6.49 -4.42
N SER A 17 1.80 5.40 -3.72
CA SER A 17 1.65 4.03 -4.24
C SER A 17 0.19 3.57 -4.26
N LEU A 18 -0.59 3.91 -3.22
CA LEU A 18 -2.00 3.53 -3.11
C LEU A 18 -2.96 4.52 -3.77
N ALA A 19 -2.49 5.67 -4.26
CA ALA A 19 -3.33 6.71 -4.89
C ALA A 19 -4.20 6.15 -6.02
N VAL A 20 -3.71 5.16 -6.74
CA VAL A 20 -4.46 4.48 -7.82
C VAL A 20 -5.72 3.77 -7.34
N LEU A 21 -5.82 3.44 -6.05
CA LEU A 21 -6.99 2.81 -5.44
C LEU A 21 -8.06 3.83 -4.99
N GLN A 22 -7.73 5.12 -4.93
CA GLN A 22 -8.63 6.17 -4.47
C GLN A 22 -9.32 6.84 -5.67
N GLY A 23 -10.62 6.62 -5.82
CA GLY A 23 -11.48 7.25 -6.84
C GLY A 23 -11.76 8.75 -6.61
N GLY A 24 -11.25 9.33 -5.53
CA GLY A 24 -11.30 10.76 -5.24
C GLY A 24 -11.13 11.07 -3.75
N ARG A 25 -11.03 12.36 -3.39
CA ARG A 25 -10.77 12.79 -1.99
C ARG A 25 -11.84 12.34 -0.98
N ARG A 26 -13.06 12.08 -1.43
CA ARG A 26 -14.19 11.63 -0.60
C ARG A 26 -14.60 10.19 -0.94
N ASP A 27 -13.66 9.40 -1.43
CA ASP A 27 -13.88 7.99 -1.71
C ASP A 27 -14.31 7.27 -0.41
N PRO A 28 -15.47 6.59 -0.41
CA PRO A 28 -15.97 5.90 0.77
C PRO A 28 -15.22 4.59 1.10
N VAL A 29 -14.44 4.05 0.15
CA VAL A 29 -13.74 2.77 0.31
C VAL A 29 -12.22 2.91 0.45
N ALA A 30 -11.66 4.08 0.14
CA ALA A 30 -10.23 4.35 0.29
C ALA A 30 -9.96 5.75 0.85
N ARG A 31 -9.28 5.81 1.99
CA ARG A 31 -8.77 7.07 2.56
C ARG A 31 -7.25 7.02 2.66
N LEU A 32 -6.59 7.99 2.03
CA LEU A 32 -5.14 8.10 1.99
C LEU A 32 -4.70 9.44 2.55
N GLU A 33 -3.80 9.39 3.53
CA GLU A 33 -3.12 10.54 4.12
C GLU A 33 -1.60 10.30 4.08
N ALA A 34 -0.80 11.25 4.55
CA ALA A 34 0.64 11.05 4.62
C ALA A 34 0.99 9.94 5.62
N GLY A 35 1.52 8.82 5.11
CA GLY A 35 1.92 7.67 5.90
C GLY A 35 0.78 6.89 6.54
N ASP A 36 -0.47 7.08 6.08
CA ASP A 36 -1.65 6.43 6.63
C ASP A 36 -2.64 6.10 5.50
N ALA A 37 -3.13 4.88 5.45
CA ALA A 37 -4.06 4.42 4.43
C ALA A 37 -5.10 3.46 5.00
N TRP A 38 -6.37 3.72 4.71
CA TRP A 38 -7.51 2.88 5.07
C TRP A 38 -8.18 2.36 3.82
N LEU A 39 -8.39 1.05 3.74
CA LEU A 39 -9.02 0.37 2.63
C LEU A 39 -10.18 -0.49 3.15
N ALA A 40 -11.36 -0.34 2.54
CA ALA A 40 -12.45 -1.29 2.67
C ALA A 40 -12.32 -2.37 1.58
N MET A 41 -12.29 -3.63 1.98
CA MET A 41 -12.01 -4.77 1.09
C MET A 41 -13.17 -5.76 1.09
N ARG A 42 -13.53 -6.24 -0.10
CA ARG A 42 -14.34 -7.46 -0.26
C ARG A 42 -13.37 -8.62 -0.46
N THR A 43 -13.33 -9.54 0.49
CA THR A 43 -12.45 -10.71 0.44
C THR A 43 -13.28 -11.99 0.28
N PRO A 44 -12.67 -13.12 -0.15
CA PRO A 44 -13.36 -14.42 -0.17
C PRO A 44 -13.92 -14.84 1.19
N ASP A 45 -13.28 -14.40 2.29
CA ASP A 45 -13.66 -14.74 3.67
C ASP A 45 -14.62 -13.71 4.29
N GLY A 46 -15.11 -12.75 3.49
CA GLY A 46 -16.05 -11.71 3.90
C GLY A 46 -15.46 -10.29 3.85
N ALA A 47 -16.20 -9.32 4.39
CA ALA A 47 -15.75 -7.93 4.41
C ALA A 47 -14.56 -7.75 5.36
N ALA A 48 -13.63 -6.88 4.98
CA ALA A 48 -12.52 -6.48 5.83
C ALA A 48 -12.24 -4.98 5.74
N THR A 49 -11.78 -4.40 6.85
CA THR A 49 -11.11 -3.10 6.86
C THR A 49 -9.63 -3.36 7.04
N LEU A 50 -8.79 -2.75 6.20
CA LEU A 50 -7.34 -2.78 6.30
C LEU A 50 -6.84 -1.35 6.56
N HIS A 51 -6.01 -1.21 7.58
CA HIS A 51 -5.27 0.01 7.88
C HIS A 51 -3.79 -0.26 7.71
N LEU A 52 -3.11 0.67 7.05
CA LEU A 52 -1.69 0.65 6.79
C LEU A 52 -1.10 1.97 7.27
N SER A 53 -0.07 1.91 8.11
CA SER A 53 0.59 3.10 8.62
C SER A 53 2.12 2.99 8.57
N GLY A 54 2.79 4.13 8.45
CA GLY A 54 4.24 4.24 8.33
C GLY A 54 4.69 4.52 6.90
N GLY A 55 5.79 3.89 6.48
CA GLY A 55 6.45 4.18 5.21
C GLY A 55 7.94 3.86 5.26
N GLY A 56 8.65 4.18 4.17
CA GLY A 56 10.03 3.71 4.03
C GLY A 56 10.05 2.18 4.04
N THR A 57 10.95 1.56 4.79
CA THR A 57 11.13 0.09 4.77
C THR A 57 10.26 -0.65 5.78
N ARG A 58 9.34 0.04 6.48
CA ARG A 58 8.49 -0.56 7.51
C ARG A 58 7.07 0.01 7.47
N VAL A 59 6.10 -0.88 7.30
CA VAL A 59 4.67 -0.55 7.34
C VAL A 59 4.01 -1.43 8.38
N GLU A 60 3.20 -0.85 9.25
CA GLU A 60 2.33 -1.58 10.16
C GLU A 60 0.97 -1.78 9.49
N ALA A 61 0.46 -3.01 9.52
CA ALA A 61 -0.83 -3.38 8.94
C ALA A 61 -1.76 -3.90 10.04
N GLU A 62 -2.97 -3.37 10.09
CA GLU A 62 -4.03 -3.77 11.00
C GLU A 62 -5.29 -4.11 10.21
N ALA A 63 -6.00 -5.16 10.62
CA ALA A 63 -7.23 -5.55 9.94
C ALA A 63 -8.36 -5.99 10.88
N TRP A 64 -9.59 -5.74 10.42
CA TRP A 64 -10.84 -6.05 11.13
C TRP A 64 -11.84 -6.71 10.20
N GLY A 65 -12.81 -7.42 10.79
CA GLY A 65 -13.88 -8.12 10.09
C GLY A 65 -13.55 -9.58 9.77
N PRO A 66 -14.52 -10.34 9.21
CA PRO A 66 -14.35 -11.75 8.85
C PRO A 66 -13.16 -12.01 7.89
N GLY A 67 -12.88 -11.08 6.97
CA GLY A 67 -11.78 -11.19 6.00
C GLY A 67 -10.42 -10.66 6.48
N ALA A 68 -10.25 -10.36 7.78
CA ALA A 68 -9.07 -9.67 8.29
C ALA A 68 -7.76 -10.43 8.03
N GLU A 69 -7.76 -11.76 8.20
CA GLU A 69 -6.57 -12.58 7.99
C GLU A 69 -6.16 -12.59 6.51
N TRP A 70 -7.13 -12.74 5.61
CA TRP A 70 -6.91 -12.64 4.17
C TRP A 70 -6.32 -11.28 3.78
N ALA A 71 -6.87 -10.19 4.32
CA ALA A 71 -6.37 -8.84 4.07
C ALA A 71 -4.91 -8.66 4.52
N LEU A 72 -4.55 -9.15 5.71
CA LEU A 72 -3.17 -9.07 6.22
C LEU A 72 -2.19 -9.97 5.46
N ASN A 73 -2.65 -11.11 4.94
CA ASN A 73 -1.81 -11.98 4.12
C ASN A 73 -1.46 -11.33 2.78
N ARG A 74 -2.33 -10.47 2.24
CA ARG A 74 -2.09 -9.71 1.00
C ARG A 74 -1.48 -8.34 1.20
N ALA A 75 -1.50 -7.80 2.42
CA ALA A 75 -0.97 -6.48 2.73
C ALA A 75 0.46 -6.23 2.18
N PRO A 76 1.43 -7.19 2.20
CA PRO A 76 2.74 -7.00 1.57
C PRO A 76 2.65 -6.66 0.07
N ALA A 77 1.83 -7.37 -0.69
CA ALA A 77 1.62 -7.10 -2.11
C ALA A 77 0.88 -5.78 -2.33
N THR A 78 -0.09 -5.45 -1.47
CA THR A 78 -0.83 -4.18 -1.50
C THR A 78 0.09 -2.98 -1.29
N VAL A 79 1.11 -3.07 -0.44
CA VAL A 79 2.10 -1.98 -0.24
C VAL A 79 3.26 -2.02 -1.24
N GLY A 80 3.24 -2.95 -2.21
CA GLY A 80 4.31 -3.08 -3.20
C GLY A 80 5.62 -3.64 -2.65
N ALA A 81 5.58 -4.48 -1.61
CA ALA A 81 6.78 -5.11 -1.04
C ALA A 81 7.48 -6.09 -2.00
N GLU A 82 6.79 -6.49 -3.06
CA GLU A 82 7.30 -7.35 -4.12
C GLU A 82 7.76 -6.56 -5.36
N ASP A 83 7.84 -5.22 -5.27
CA ASP A 83 8.29 -4.34 -6.34
C ASP A 83 9.69 -3.81 -6.05
N ASP A 84 10.52 -3.71 -7.09
CA ASP A 84 11.89 -3.19 -6.99
C ASP A 84 11.93 -1.68 -7.26
N PRO A 85 12.91 -0.93 -6.71
CA PRO A 85 13.05 0.50 -7.01
C PRO A 85 13.25 0.78 -8.50
N TYR A 86 12.66 1.85 -8.99
CA TYR A 86 12.90 2.35 -10.34
C TYR A 86 14.30 2.98 -10.47
N GLU A 87 15.31 2.15 -10.66
CA GLU A 87 16.68 2.57 -10.95
C GLU A 87 16.92 2.52 -12.47
N VAL A 88 16.39 3.51 -13.18
CA VAL A 88 16.39 3.55 -14.65
C VAL A 88 17.27 4.69 -15.17
N ASP A 89 18.24 4.36 -16.01
CA ASP A 89 19.01 5.34 -16.79
C ASP A 89 18.25 5.72 -18.06
N HIS A 90 17.29 6.63 -17.91
CA HIS A 90 16.50 7.17 -19.01
C HIS A 90 16.25 8.68 -18.78
N PRO A 91 16.37 9.53 -19.82
CA PRO A 91 16.37 11.00 -19.66
C PRO A 91 15.08 11.56 -19.05
N VAL A 92 13.94 10.87 -19.20
CA VAL A 92 12.65 11.24 -18.58
C VAL A 92 12.35 10.44 -17.31
N VAL A 93 12.36 9.10 -17.38
CA VAL A 93 12.00 8.22 -16.26
C VAL A 93 12.97 8.32 -15.08
N GLY A 94 14.28 8.46 -15.32
CA GLY A 94 15.27 8.59 -14.25
C GLY A 94 15.02 9.79 -13.32
N PRO A 95 14.87 11.02 -13.85
CA PRO A 95 14.44 12.16 -13.05
C PRO A 95 13.10 11.97 -12.32
N LEU A 96 12.11 11.36 -12.97
CA LEU A 96 10.81 11.11 -12.34
C LEU A 96 10.91 10.10 -11.19
N ALA A 97 11.68 9.02 -11.36
CA ALA A 97 11.92 8.03 -10.32
C ALA A 97 12.59 8.65 -9.08
N ARG A 98 13.56 9.56 -9.28
CA ARG A 98 14.17 10.30 -8.17
C ARG A 98 13.19 11.25 -7.47
N ARG A 99 12.34 11.94 -8.23
CA ARG A 99 11.32 12.85 -7.68
C ARG A 99 10.25 12.10 -6.88
N HIS A 100 9.82 10.95 -7.39
CA HIS A 100 8.78 10.10 -6.81
C HIS A 100 9.38 8.89 -6.09
N HIS A 101 10.45 9.11 -5.34
CA HIS A 101 11.10 8.06 -4.56
C HIS A 101 10.08 7.38 -3.63
N GLY A 102 10.14 6.06 -3.55
CA GLY A 102 9.20 5.27 -2.76
C GLY A 102 7.84 5.01 -3.41
N LEU A 103 7.57 5.52 -4.62
CA LEU A 103 6.46 5.02 -5.42
C LEU A 103 6.68 3.54 -5.76
N ARG A 104 5.67 2.70 -5.51
CA ARG A 104 5.69 1.27 -5.80
C ARG A 104 4.52 0.86 -6.68
N THR A 105 4.76 -0.14 -7.52
CA THR A 105 3.68 -0.88 -8.19
C THR A 105 3.02 -1.82 -7.19
N ILE A 106 1.76 -1.54 -6.89
CA ILE A 106 0.95 -2.31 -5.95
C ILE A 106 0.21 -3.46 -6.64
N ARG A 107 -0.23 -4.45 -5.87
CA ARG A 107 -1.10 -5.55 -6.35
C ARG A 107 -2.26 -5.81 -5.40
N THR A 108 -3.46 -6.03 -5.94
CA THR A 108 -4.72 -6.13 -5.18
C THR A 108 -5.57 -7.36 -5.49
N GLY A 109 -4.99 -8.37 -6.15
CA GLY A 109 -5.70 -9.60 -6.57
C GLY A 109 -6.26 -10.42 -5.41
#